data_AF-A0AAN0W238-F1
#
_entry.id   AF-A0AAN0W238-F1
#
_cell.length_a   1.000
_cell.length_b   1.000
_cell.length_c   1.000
_cell.angle_alpha   90.00
_cell.angle_beta   90.00
_cell.angle_gamma   90.00
#
_symmetry.space_group_name_H-M   'P 1'
#
loop_
_entity.id
_entity.type
_entity.pdbx_description
1 polymer ?
#
loop_
_entity_poly.entity_id
_entity_poly.type
_entity_poly.pdbx_seq_one_letter_code
_entity_poly.pdbx_strand_id
1 'polypeptide(L)' 'MKACPNKERNLSYCNCSYPGCPRKGICCECMHYHRQHGELPACYFPNDAEKTWDRSIEHFKRVV' A
#
# COMPACT_ATOMS: atom_id res chain seq x y z
N MET A 1 -10.01 17.66 3.07
CA MET A 1 -9.27 16.83 2.08
C MET A 1 -9.93 16.97 0.73
N LYS A 2 -9.16 17.20 -0.34
CA LYS A 2 -9.68 17.13 -1.71
C LYS A 2 -9.95 15.68 -2.08
N ALA A 3 -11.02 15.41 -2.83
CA ALA A 3 -11.26 14.10 -3.40
C ALA A 3 -10.11 13.70 -4.36
N CYS A 4 -9.69 12.43 -4.32
CA CYS A 4 -8.69 11.91 -5.25
C CYS A 4 -9.38 11.53 -6.59
N PRO A 5 -9.10 12.22 -7.71
CA PRO A 5 -9.78 11.95 -8.98
C PRO A 5 -9.45 10.56 -9.55
N ASN A 6 -8.32 9.97 -9.14
CA ASN A 6 -7.87 8.67 -9.61
C ASN A 6 -8.25 7.52 -8.66
N LYS A 7 -9.06 7.75 -7.61
CA LYS A 7 -9.30 6.77 -6.55
C LYS A 7 -9.79 5.42 -7.10
N GLU A 8 -10.78 5.42 -7.98
CA GLU A 8 -11.36 4.21 -8.57
C GLU A 8 -10.32 3.43 -9.37
N ARG A 9 -9.57 4.11 -10.24
CA ARG A 9 -8.46 3.52 -10.99
C ARG A 9 -7.36 2.98 -10.06
N ASN A 10 -7.02 3.69 -8.98
CA ASN A 10 -6.01 3.23 -8.04
C ASN A 10 -6.46 1.98 -7.26
N LEU A 11 -7.76 1.84 -7.00
CA LEU A 11 -8.31 0.66 -6.34
C LEU A 11 -8.09 -0.62 -7.16
N SER A 12 -8.04 -0.55 -8.49
CA SER A 12 -7.75 -1.72 -9.33
C SER A 12 -6.30 -2.19 -9.23
N TYR A 13 -5.37 -1.34 -8.78
CA TYR A 13 -3.96 -1.70 -8.56
C TYR A 13 -3.62 -1.97 -7.10
N CYS A 14 -4.54 -1.65 -6.17
CA CYS A 14 -4.28 -1.73 -4.75
C CYS A 14 -4.67 -3.09 -4.18
N ASN A 15 -3.66 -3.91 -3.89
CA ASN A 15 -3.82 -5.21 -3.23
C ASN A 15 -3.76 -5.15 -1.70
N CYS A 16 -3.77 -3.96 -1.08
CA CYS A 16 -3.71 -3.82 0.38
C CYS A 16 -4.74 -4.71 1.08
N SER A 17 -4.25 -5.65 1.88
CA SER A 17 -5.06 -6.69 2.51
C SER A 17 -5.61 -6.28 3.88
N TYR A 18 -5.20 -5.12 4.40
CA TYR A 18 -5.67 -4.60 5.69
C TYR A 18 -7.16 -4.20 5.64
N PRO A 19 -8.04 -4.82 6.45
CA PRO A 19 -9.46 -4.50 6.46
C PRO A 19 -9.72 -3.04 6.84
N GLY A 20 -10.56 -2.35 6.07
CA GLY A 20 -10.97 -0.98 6.39
C GLY A 20 -9.86 0.08 6.25
N CYS A 21 -8.78 -0.20 5.51
CA CYS A 21 -7.70 0.77 5.29
C CYS A 21 -8.24 2.14 4.81
N PRO A 22 -8.11 3.22 5.61
CA PRO A 22 -8.73 4.51 5.30
C PRO A 22 -8.07 5.22 4.11
N ARG A 23 -6.85 4.81 3.74
CA ARG A 23 -6.02 5.38 2.67
C ARG A 23 -6.13 4.58 1.36
N LYS A 24 -6.94 3.52 1.31
CA LYS A 24 -7.01 2.61 0.16
C LYS A 24 -7.48 3.36 -1.09
N GLY A 25 -6.68 3.28 -2.17
CA GLY A 25 -6.91 4.02 -3.42
C GLY A 25 -6.44 5.49 -3.42
N ILE A 26 -5.93 6.01 -2.29
CA ILE A 26 -5.38 7.37 -2.18
C ILE A 26 -3.85 7.28 -2.08
N CYS A 27 -3.16 7.15 -3.23
CA CYS A 27 -1.74 6.82 -3.27
C CYS A 27 -0.84 7.79 -2.52
N CYS A 28 -1.10 9.10 -2.57
CA CYS A 28 -0.29 10.09 -1.86
C CYS A 28 -0.35 9.90 -0.33
N GLU A 29 -1.52 9.63 0.22
CA GLU A 29 -1.72 9.37 1.66
C GLU A 29 -1.13 8.02 2.07
N CYS A 30 -1.30 6.99 1.22
CA CYS A 30 -0.73 5.67 1.44
C CYS A 30 0.81 5.71 1.49
N MET A 31 1.45 6.34 0.48
CA MET A 31 2.90 6.53 0.43
C MET A 31 3.42 7.32 1.63
N HIS A 32 2.76 8.42 2.00
CA HIS A 32 3.18 9.24 3.14
C HIS A 32 3.15 8.44 4.44
N TYR A 33 2.05 7.71 4.69
CA TYR A 33 1.88 6.90 5.90
C TYR A 33 2.93 5.80 6.02
N HIS A 34 3.11 4.97 4.98
CA HIS A 34 4.09 3.88 5.03
C HIS A 34 5.53 4.39 5.12
N ARG A 35 5.86 5.48 4.40
CA ARG A 35 7.19 6.11 4.51
C ARG A 35 7.51 6.54 5.95
N GLN A 36 6.55 7.08 6.69
CA GLN A 36 6.75 7.47 8.10
C GLN A 36 7.03 6.28 9.02
N HIS A 37 6.66 5.07 8.61
CA HIS A 37 6.88 3.83 9.36
C HIS A 37 8.06 3.01 8.81
N GLY A 38 8.82 3.52 7.84
CA GLY A 38 9.92 2.77 7.21
C GLY A 38 9.43 1.62 6.30
N GLU A 39 8.21 1.73 5.81
CA GLU A 39 7.53 0.71 5.00
C GLU A 39 7.28 1.20 3.56
N LEU A 40 6.95 0.25 2.69
CA LEU A 40 6.39 0.49 1.36
C LEU A 40 4.89 0.14 1.33
N PRO A 41 4.08 0.79 0.49
CA PRO A 41 2.69 0.36 0.31
C PRO A 41 2.56 -1.07 -0.21
N ALA A 42 1.41 -1.67 0.07
CA ALA A 42 1.03 -3.01 -0.40
C ALA A 42 1.28 -3.26 -1.90
N CYS A 43 1.05 -2.25 -2.76
CA CYS A 43 1.20 -2.39 -4.21
C CYS A 43 2.64 -2.61 -4.69
N TYR A 44 3.63 -2.58 -3.79
CA TYR A 44 5.01 -2.97 -4.06
C TYR A 44 5.26 -4.47 -3.84
N PHE A 45 4.29 -5.19 -3.26
CA PHE A 45 4.44 -6.60 -2.86
C PHE A 45 3.48 -7.51 -3.64
N PRO A 46 3.91 -8.74 -3.99
CA PRO A 46 3.01 -9.80 -4.43
C PRO A 46 1.88 -10.08 -3.42
N ASN A 47 0.76 -10.64 -3.89
CA ASN A 47 -0.44 -10.85 -3.06
C ASN A 47 -0.23 -11.81 -1.88
N ASP A 48 0.66 -12.78 -2.04
CA ASP A 48 1.07 -13.73 -0.99
C ASP A 48 1.98 -13.05 0.05
N ALA A 49 2.96 -12.25 -0.39
CA ALA A 49 3.80 -11.46 0.50
C ALA A 49 2.99 -10.42 1.29
N GLU A 50 2.13 -9.64 0.63
CA GLU A 50 1.28 -8.62 1.26
C GLU A 50 0.29 -9.19 2.30
N LYS A 51 -0.06 -10.48 2.24
CA LYS A 51 -0.91 -11.12 3.26
C LYS A 51 -0.19 -11.33 4.59
N THR A 52 1.13 -11.28 4.61
CA THR A 52 1.93 -11.40 5.85
C THR A 52 2.01 -10.07 6.61
N TRP A 53 1.62 -8.96 5.96
CA TRP A 53 1.71 -7.59 6.47
C TRP A 53 3.12 -7.08 6.81
N ASP A 54 4.18 -7.85 6.50
CA ASP A 54 5.55 -7.34 6.56
C ASP A 54 5.82 -6.43 5.35
N ARG A 55 5.60 -5.14 5.55
CA ARG A 55 5.80 -4.11 4.52
C ARG A 55 7.15 -3.41 4.64
N SER A 56 8.09 -3.99 5.38
CA SER A 56 9.42 -3.42 5.57
C SER A 56 10.20 -3.39 4.26
N ILE A 57 11.11 -2.42 4.14
CA ILE A 57 12.03 -2.33 3.00
C ILE A 57 12.92 -3.58 2.92
N GLU A 58 13.28 -4.19 4.06
CA GLU A 58 14.06 -5.43 4.10
C GLU A 58 13.26 -6.63 3.57
N HIS A 59 11.97 -6.71 3.86
CA HIS A 59 11.10 -7.72 3.27
C HIS A 59 11.01 -7.54 1.75
N PHE A 60 10.80 -6.30 1.29
CA PHE A 60 10.73 -5.97 -0.14
C PHE A 60 11.96 -6.49 -0.90
N LYS A 61 13.17 -6.26 -0.38
CA LYS A 61 14.44 -6.72 -0.99
C LYS A 61 14.56 -8.25 -1.10
N ARG A 62 13.78 -9.02 -0.34
CA ARG A 62 13.86 -10.49 -0.31
C ARG A 62 12.82 -11.15 -1.21
N VAL A 63 11.68 -10.50 -1.43
CA VAL A 63 10.50 -11.09 -2.09
C VAL A 63 10.21 -10.50 -3.47
N VAL A 64 10.92 -9.44 -3.85
CA VAL A 64 10.85 -8.77 -5.15
C VAL A 64 12.23 -8.76 -5.77
#